data_AF-A0A0R3VVX9-F1
#
_entry.id   AF-A0A0R3VVX9-F1
#
_cell.length_a   1.000
_cell.length_b   1.000
_cell.length_c   1.000
_cell.angle_alpha   90.00
_cell.angle_beta   90.00
_cell.angle_gamma   90.00
#
_symmetry.space_group_name_H-M   'P 1'
#
loop_
_entity.id
_entity.type
_entity.pdbx_description
1 polymer ?
#
loop_
_entity_poly.entity_id
_entity_poly.type
_entity_poly.pdbx_seq_one_letter_code
_entity_poly.pdbx_strand_id
1 'polypeptide(L)'
;MTTIAELLPQISSDSGVESDRISLLFNGTPLSDKNRSLKDYSIKSGDRIVVVIKSGLTQNFDQILQKYLQAYYSAHDAQAISTKFMKLLSKTLDSLSIDDIDRFANTFSRSS
;
A
#
# COMPACT_ATOMS: atom_id res chain seq x y z
N MET A 1 30.65 10.71 0.60
CA MET A 1 30.13 9.34 0.83
C MET A 1 28.63 9.45 0.85
N THR A 2 27.92 8.80 -0.07
CA THR A 2 26.45 8.91 -0.14
C THR A 2 25.81 8.05 0.94
N THR A 3 24.94 8.66 1.75
CA THR A 3 24.16 7.98 2.79
C THR A 3 22.77 7.62 2.30
N ILE A 4 22.09 6.74 3.04
CA ILE A 4 20.68 6.42 2.74
C ILE A 4 19.79 7.66 2.85
N ALA A 5 20.09 8.57 3.79
CA ALA A 5 19.39 9.86 3.94
C ALA A 5 19.48 10.76 2.70
N GLU A 6 20.60 10.72 1.97
CA GLU A 6 20.80 11.49 0.73
C GLU A 6 20.16 10.80 -0.49
N LEU A 7 20.16 9.47 -0.50
CA LEU A 7 19.64 8.66 -1.61
C LEU A 7 18.10 8.64 -1.67
N LEU A 8 17.44 8.56 -0.52
CA LEU A 8 15.96 8.56 -0.44
C LEU A 8 15.28 9.75 -1.11
N PRO A 9 15.64 11.03 -0.85
CA PRO A 9 15.00 12.18 -1.48
C PRO A 9 15.25 12.25 -2.99
N GLN A 10 16.39 11.75 -3.49
CA GLN A 10 16.65 11.65 -4.92
C GLN A 10 15.68 10.67 -5.58
N ILE A 11 15.52 9.48 -5.00
CA ILE A 11 14.56 8.46 -5.48
C ILE A 11 13.13 8.98 -5.36
N SER A 12 12.80 9.69 -4.28
CA SER A 12 11.49 10.31 -4.13
C SER A 12 11.18 11.34 -5.22
N SER A 13 12.17 12.17 -5.56
CA SER A 13 12.02 13.19 -6.61
C SER A 13 11.87 12.57 -8.00
N ASP A 14 12.60 11.50 -8.29
CA ASP A 14 12.57 10.79 -9.57
C ASP A 14 11.28 9.96 -9.75
N SER A 15 10.84 9.27 -8.69
CA SER A 15 9.66 8.42 -8.71
C SER A 15 8.33 9.14 -8.43
N GLY A 16 8.37 10.37 -7.92
CA GLY A 16 7.19 11.10 -7.46
C GLY A 16 6.53 10.52 -6.21
N VAL A 17 7.23 9.66 -5.46
CA VAL A 17 6.72 8.99 -4.26
C VAL A 17 7.40 9.56 -3.02
N GLU A 18 6.63 9.88 -1.99
CA GLU A 18 7.15 10.39 -0.72
C GLU A 18 8.13 9.43 -0.06
N SER A 19 9.21 9.96 0.52
CA SER A 19 10.32 9.15 1.07
C SER A 19 9.89 8.18 2.17
N ASP A 20 8.81 8.50 2.90
CA ASP A 20 8.23 7.64 3.94
C ASP A 20 7.62 6.34 3.36
N ARG A 21 7.15 6.41 2.11
CA ARG A 21 6.54 5.29 1.39
C ARG A 21 7.58 4.44 0.66
N ILE A 22 8.84 4.82 0.67
CA ILE A 22 9.91 4.11 -0.02
C ILE A 22 10.71 3.30 0.99
N SER A 23 10.97 2.04 0.67
CA SER A 23 11.89 1.19 1.41
C SER A 23 12.92 0.62 0.45
N LEU A 24 14.19 0.82 0.76
CA LEU A 24 15.30 0.34 -0.04
C LEU A 24 15.75 -1.00 0.52
N LEU A 25 15.91 -2.00 -0.35
CA LEU A 25 16.45 -3.29 0.01
C LEU A 25 17.70 -3.60 -0.79
N PHE A 26 18.69 -4.14 -0.10
CA PHE A 26 19.90 -4.67 -0.70
C PHE A 26 20.08 -6.11 -0.25
N ASN A 27 20.14 -7.04 -1.21
CA ASN A 27 20.24 -8.48 -0.96
C ASN A 27 19.19 -9.00 0.05
N GLY A 28 17.95 -8.54 -0.08
CA GLY A 28 16.84 -8.89 0.83
C GLY A 28 16.88 -8.21 2.21
N THR A 29 17.91 -7.44 2.52
CA THR A 29 18.03 -6.70 3.79
C THR A 29 17.55 -5.26 3.62
N PRO A 30 16.65 -4.77 4.49
CA PRO A 30 16.20 -3.38 4.43
C PRO A 30 17.31 -2.42 4.88
N LEU A 31 17.52 -1.37 4.10
CA LEU A 31 18.45 -0.29 4.40
C LEU A 31 17.78 0.73 5.32
N SER A 32 17.50 0.33 6.56
CA SER A 32 16.71 1.12 7.51
C SER A 32 17.49 2.25 8.19
N ASP A 33 18.83 2.18 8.21
CA ASP A 33 19.67 3.16 8.89
C ASP A 33 20.00 4.33 7.95
N LYS A 34 19.39 5.48 8.23
CA LYS A 34 19.51 6.69 7.40
C LYS A 34 20.91 7.30 7.44
N ASN A 35 21.64 7.14 8.54
CA ASN A 35 22.97 7.73 8.75
C ASN A 35 24.09 6.85 8.21
N ARG A 36 23.80 5.57 7.96
CA ARG A 36 24.76 4.62 7.41
C ARG A 36 24.99 4.87 5.91
N SER A 37 26.24 4.74 5.48
CA SER A 37 26.60 4.96 4.07
C SER A 37 26.38 3.71 3.22
N LEU A 38 26.25 3.87 1.91
CA LEU A 38 26.20 2.75 0.97
C LEU A 38 27.43 1.83 1.11
N LYS A 39 28.59 2.41 1.40
CA LYS A 39 29.85 1.67 1.61
C LYS A 39 29.81 0.82 2.88
N ASP A 40 29.16 1.29 3.95
CA ASP A 40 29.00 0.52 5.20
C ASP A 40 28.05 -0.67 5.03
N TYR A 41 27.17 -0.62 4.02
CA TYR A 41 26.36 -1.75 3.56
C TYR A 41 27.08 -2.62 2.54
N SER A 42 28.36 -2.37 2.27
CA SER A 42 29.17 -3.04 1.24
C SER A 42 28.62 -2.91 -0.19
N ILE A 43 27.80 -1.89 -0.45
CA ILE A 43 27.23 -1.59 -1.76
C ILE A 43 28.29 -0.86 -2.59
N LYS A 44 28.53 -1.34 -3.82
CA LYS A 44 29.51 -0.80 -4.75
C LYS A 44 28.84 -0.23 -5.99
N SER A 45 29.60 0.52 -6.78
CA SER A 45 29.14 0.97 -8.09
C SER A 45 28.84 -0.24 -8.99
N GLY A 46 27.65 -0.26 -9.59
CA GLY A 46 27.16 -1.39 -10.39
C GLY A 46 26.23 -2.36 -9.64
N ASP A 47 26.14 -2.26 -8.30
CA ASP A 47 25.19 -3.04 -7.53
C ASP A 47 23.76 -2.51 -7.70
N ARG A 48 22.78 -3.42 -7.65
CA ARG A 48 21.36 -3.11 -7.79
C ARG A 48 20.67 -3.04 -6.41
N ILE A 49 20.01 -1.93 -6.14
CA ILE A 49 19.13 -1.76 -4.98
C ILE A 49 17.69 -1.94 -5.43
N VAL A 50 16.90 -2.68 -4.65
CA VAL A 50 15.47 -2.84 -4.90
C VAL A 50 14.73 -1.73 -4.18
N VAL A 51 13.96 -0.95 -4.92
CA VAL A 51 13.06 0.08 -4.38
C VAL A 51 11.69 -0.54 -4.20
N VAL A 52 11.24 -0.68 -2.95
CA VAL A 52 9.88 -1.10 -2.63
C VAL A 52 9.07 0.12 -2.26
N ILE A 53 8.04 0.38 -3.06
CA ILE A 53 7.04 1.39 -2.76
C ILE A 53 5.97 0.73 -1.90
N LYS A 54 5.91 1.12 -0.63
CA LYS A 54 4.77 0.84 0.23
C LYS A 54 3.63 1.71 -0.27
N SER A 55 2.52 1.09 -0.66
CA SER A 55 1.28 1.80 -0.96
C SER A 55 0.72 2.42 0.31
N GLY A 56 1.27 3.55 0.73
CA GLY A 56 0.82 4.33 1.88
C GLY A 56 -0.49 5.08 1.66
N LEU A 57 -1.11 4.95 0.48
CA LEU A 57 -2.40 5.58 0.17
C LEU A 57 -3.15 4.71 -0.86
N THR A 58 -3.65 3.56 -0.44
CA THR A 58 -5.03 3.29 -0.85
C THR A 58 -5.86 4.01 0.18
N GLN A 59 -6.64 5.03 -0.20
CA GLN A 59 -7.79 5.35 0.64
C GLN A 59 -8.50 4.01 0.82
N ASN A 60 -8.46 3.47 2.05
CA ASN A 60 -9.13 2.23 2.32
C ASN A 60 -10.60 2.45 1.93
N PHE A 61 -11.24 1.46 1.32
CA PHE A 61 -12.56 1.65 0.73
C PHE A 61 -13.57 2.25 1.74
N ASP A 62 -13.36 1.99 3.04
CA ASP A 62 -14.11 2.61 4.13
C ASP A 62 -13.98 4.13 4.17
N GLN A 63 -12.79 4.68 3.94
CA GLN A 63 -12.57 6.13 3.91
C GLN A 63 -13.18 6.79 2.69
N ILE A 64 -13.14 6.11 1.53
CA ILE A 64 -13.80 6.59 0.31
C ILE A 64 -15.31 6.60 0.51
N LEU A 65 -15.85 5.48 1.02
CA LEU A 65 -17.27 5.34 1.31
C LEU A 65 -17.74 6.36 2.36
N GLN A 66 -16.98 6.55 3.43
CA GLN A 66 -17.28 7.53 4.46
C GLN A 66 -17.28 8.95 3.89
N LYS A 67 -16.28 9.31 3.08
CA LYS A 67 -16.21 10.62 2.41
C LYS A 67 -17.39 10.83 1.47
N TYR A 68 -17.82 9.80 0.75
CA TYR A 68 -19.01 9.86 -0.11
C TYR A 68 -20.30 10.06 0.70
N LEU A 69 -20.46 9.31 1.79
CA LEU A 69 -21.65 9.39 2.65
C LEU A 69 -21.77 10.73 3.38
N GLN A 70 -20.65 11.39 3.67
CA GLN A 70 -20.65 12.73 4.28
C GLN A 70 -21.32 13.81 3.42
N ALA A 71 -21.60 13.56 2.13
CA ALA A 71 -22.40 14.46 1.31
C ALA A 71 -23.91 14.44 1.67
N TYR A 72 -24.39 13.40 2.35
CA TYR A 72 -25.80 13.18 2.64
C TYR A 72 -26.09 12.88 4.12
N TYR A 73 -25.07 12.51 4.89
CA TYR A 73 -25.18 12.09 6.28
C TYR A 73 -24.21 12.85 7.18
N SER A 74 -24.50 12.89 8.48
CA SER A 74 -23.56 13.43 9.47
C SER A 74 -22.27 12.59 9.51
N ALA A 75 -21.15 13.17 9.98
CA ALA A 75 -19.88 12.43 10.08
C ALA A 75 -20.01 11.16 10.95
N HIS A 76 -20.81 11.23 12.02
CA HIS A 76 -21.12 10.12 12.91
C HIS A 76 -21.91 9.02 12.18
N ASP A 77 -22.95 9.40 11.44
CA ASP A 77 -23.80 8.42 10.73
C ASP A 77 -23.06 7.81 9.53
N ALA A 78 -22.29 8.61 8.78
CA ALA A 78 -21.44 8.13 7.69
C ALA A 78 -20.42 7.09 8.19
N GLN A 79 -19.84 7.31 9.38
CA GLN A 79 -18.95 6.34 10.02
C GLN A 79 -19.70 5.07 10.43
N ALA A 80 -20.88 5.19 11.06
CA ALA A 80 -21.69 4.06 11.49
C ALA A 80 -22.13 3.18 10.31
N ILE A 81 -22.57 3.81 9.21
CA ILE A 81 -22.95 3.14 7.96
C ILE A 81 -21.74 2.41 7.37
N SER A 82 -20.61 3.10 7.20
CA SER A 82 -19.39 2.51 6.63
C SER A 82 -18.90 1.33 7.48
N THR A 83 -18.88 1.47 8.80
CA THR A 83 -18.46 0.41 9.73
C THR A 83 -19.37 -0.82 9.64
N LYS A 84 -20.70 -0.61 9.63
CA LYS A 84 -21.67 -1.71 9.53
C LYS A 84 -21.57 -2.40 8.18
N PHE A 85 -21.39 -1.65 7.11
CA PHE A 85 -21.17 -2.18 5.77
C PHE A 85 -19.91 -3.05 5.72
N MET A 86 -18.76 -2.55 6.18
CA MET A 86 -17.50 -3.31 6.15
C MET A 86 -17.59 -4.59 7.00
N LYS A 87 -18.30 -4.54 8.13
CA LYS A 87 -18.55 -5.71 8.97
C LYS A 87 -19.39 -6.76 8.24
N LEU A 88 -20.44 -6.35 7.53
CA LEU A 88 -21.27 -7.27 6.74
C LEU A 88 -20.48 -7.84 5.57
N LEU A 89 -19.74 -7.01 4.83
CA LEU A 89 -18.90 -7.44 3.72
C LEU A 89 -17.86 -8.47 4.18
N SER A 90 -17.13 -8.21 5.26
CA SER A 90 -16.15 -9.14 5.81
C SER A 90 -16.79 -10.46 6.21
N LYS A 91 -17.96 -10.44 6.84
CA LYS A 91 -18.69 -11.66 7.20
C LYS A 91 -19.10 -12.46 5.95
N THR A 92 -19.56 -11.77 4.91
CA THR A 92 -19.93 -12.42 3.65
C THR A 92 -18.72 -13.04 2.98
N LEU A 93 -17.60 -12.32 2.88
CA LEU A 93 -16.36 -12.83 2.29
C LEU A 93 -15.81 -14.04 3.04
N ASP A 94 -15.84 -14.01 4.38
CA ASP A 94 -15.41 -15.13 5.23
C ASP A 94 -16.30 -16.37 5.06
N SER A 95 -17.58 -16.16 4.74
CA SER A 95 -18.53 -17.24 4.49
C SER A 95 -18.51 -17.80 3.07
N LEU A 96 -17.73 -17.21 2.14
CA LEU A 96 -17.66 -17.70 0.76
C LEU A 96 -16.92 -19.04 0.71
N SER A 97 -17.55 -20.02 0.07
CA SER A 97 -16.88 -21.29 -0.23
C SER A 97 -16.01 -21.15 -1.49
N ILE A 98 -15.11 -22.13 -1.68
CA ILE A 98 -14.29 -22.24 -2.88
C ILE A 98 -15.16 -22.34 -4.16
N ASP A 99 -16.33 -22.97 -4.08
CA ASP A 99 -17.28 -23.07 -5.18
C ASP A 99 -17.89 -21.70 -5.54
N ASP A 100 -18.24 -20.91 -4.52
CA ASP A 100 -18.73 -19.54 -4.72
C ASP A 100 -17.67 -18.67 -5.39
N ILE A 101 -16.40 -18.80 -4.96
CA ILE A 101 -15.26 -18.05 -5.53
C ILE A 101 -15.05 -18.41 -7.00
N ASP A 102 -15.11 -19.69 -7.36
CA ASP A 102 -14.96 -20.15 -8.76
C ASP A 102 -16.10 -19.62 -9.64
N ARG A 103 -17.34 -19.66 -9.12
CA ARG A 103 -18.50 -19.09 -9.78
C ARG A 103 -18.38 -17.58 -9.99
N PHE A 104 -17.88 -16.84 -9.00
CA PHE A 104 -17.61 -15.41 -9.15
C PHE A 104 -16.56 -15.16 -10.23
N ALA A 105 -15.41 -15.84 -10.17
CA ALA A 105 -14.34 -15.70 -11.15
C ALA A 105 -14.82 -15.95 -12.58
N ASN A 106 -15.62 -17.00 -12.79
CA ASN A 106 -16.20 -17.34 -14.08
C ASN A 106 -17.25 -16.33 -14.57
N THR A 107 -17.98 -15.67 -13.67
CA THR A 107 -18.97 -14.64 -14.03
C THR A 107 -18.29 -13.36 -14.53
N PHE A 108 -17.21 -12.94 -13.88
CA PHE A 108 -16.44 -11.75 -14.28
C PHE A 108 -15.58 -11.97 -15.53
N SER A 109 -15.08 -13.19 -15.74
CA SER A 109 -14.26 -13.52 -16.92
C SER A 109 -15.07 -13.54 -18.23
N ARG A 110 -16.39 -13.78 -18.14
CA ARG A 110 -17.27 -13.94 -19.31
C ARG A 110 -17.93 -12.66 -19.78
N SER A 111 -17.70 -11.55 -19.08
CA SER A 111 -18.32 -10.24 -19.33
C SER A 111 -17.35 -9.21 -19.92
N SER A 112 -16.14 -9.64 -20.34
CA SER A 112 -15.19 -8.87 -21.15
C SER A 112 -15.14 -9.38 -22.59
#